data_AF-Q2HZH4-F1
#
_entry.id   AF-Q2HZH4-F1
#
_cell.length_a   1.000
_cell.length_b   1.000
_cell.length_c   1.000
_cell.angle_alpha   90.00
_cell.angle_beta   90.00
_cell.angle_gamma   90.00
#
_symmetry.space_group_name_H-M   'P 1'
#
loop_
_entity.id
_entity.type
_entity.pdbx_description
1 polymer ?
#
loop_
_entity_poly.entity_id
_entity_poly.type
_entity_poly.pdbx_seq_one_letter_code
_entity_poly.pdbx_strand_id
1 'polypeptide(L)'
;ESGTLDVWWLYDDGGLTILLPYIISQRSAWANCKLRIFALANRLHEMELEERNMANLLAKFRIDYSSLTMVQDITDPPQPETKALFDETIKKFTEESASP
;
A
#
# COMPACT_ATOMS: atom_id res chain seq x y z
N GLU A 1 17.86 15.94 -4.66
CA GLU A 1 17.06 15.66 -3.46
C GLU A 1 16.92 14.16 -3.29
N SER A 2 16.93 13.66 -2.04
CA SER A 2 16.64 12.25 -1.76
C SER A 2 15.12 12.02 -1.82
N GLY A 3 14.66 11.16 -2.74
CA GLY A 3 13.25 10.80 -2.86
C GLY A 3 12.75 9.85 -1.75
N THR A 4 11.49 9.45 -1.84
CA THR A 4 10.87 8.44 -0.99
C THR A 4 10.40 7.25 -1.82
N LEU A 5 10.48 6.06 -1.25
CA LEU A 5 9.86 4.84 -1.77
C LEU A 5 8.70 4.50 -0.83
N ASP A 6 7.46 4.70 -1.31
CA ASP A 6 6.27 4.45 -0.51
C ASP A 6 5.62 3.15 -0.95
N VAL A 7 5.48 2.22 -0.01
CA VAL A 7 4.98 0.87 -0.27
C VAL A 7 3.67 0.67 0.45
N TRP A 8 2.61 0.41 -0.32
CA TRP A 8 1.28 0.12 0.20
C TRP A 8 1.06 -1.38 0.24
N TRP A 9 1.39 -1.98 1.37
CA TRP A 9 1.25 -3.41 1.59
C TRP A 9 -0.13 -3.71 2.19
N LEU A 10 -1.13 -3.76 1.31
CA LEU A 10 -2.54 -3.82 1.67
C LEU A 10 -3.10 -5.24 1.79
N TYR A 11 -2.37 -6.24 1.30
CA TYR A 11 -2.80 -7.63 1.28
C TYR A 11 -1.62 -8.56 1.50
N ASP A 12 -1.88 -9.75 2.03
CA ASP A 12 -0.88 -10.81 2.11
C ASP A 12 -0.68 -11.43 0.72
N ASP A 13 0.39 -11.01 0.05
CA ASP A 13 0.84 -11.51 -1.24
C ASP A 13 2.05 -12.45 -1.10
N GLY A 14 2.29 -12.99 0.10
CA GLY A 14 3.46 -13.80 0.42
C GLY A 14 4.76 -13.00 0.52
N GLY A 15 4.68 -11.67 0.63
CA GLY A 15 5.82 -10.78 0.84
C GLY A 15 6.50 -10.28 -0.44
N LEU A 16 5.93 -10.54 -1.62
CA LEU A 16 6.48 -10.10 -2.90
C LEU A 16 6.52 -8.56 -3.00
N THR A 17 5.46 -7.88 -2.56
CA THR A 17 5.35 -6.41 -2.54
C THR A 17 6.42 -5.78 -1.67
N ILE A 18 6.92 -6.50 -0.66
CA ILE A 18 7.96 -6.05 0.26
C ILE A 18 9.37 -6.39 -0.26
N LEU A 19 9.51 -7.48 -1.04
CA LEU A 19 10.76 -7.86 -1.69
C LEU A 19 11.20 -6.85 -2.78
N LEU A 20 10.26 -6.34 -3.58
CA LEU A 20 10.56 -5.42 -4.68
C LEU A 20 11.27 -4.12 -4.20
N PRO A 21 10.76 -3.39 -3.18
CA PRO A 21 11.41 -2.21 -2.61
C PRO A 21 12.82 -2.47 -2.09
N TYR A 22 13.06 -3.65 -1.49
CA TYR A 22 14.40 -4.05 -1.05
C TYR A 22 15.38 -4.19 -2.21
N ILE A 23 14.95 -4.80 -3.32
CA ILE A 23 15.80 -4.91 -4.53
C ILE A 23 16.07 -3.52 -5.12
N ILE A 24 15.06 -2.65 -5.12
CA ILE A 24 15.18 -1.29 -5.65
C ILE A 24 16.14 -0.45 -4.80
N SER A 25 16.05 -0.53 -3.46
CA SER A 25 16.90 0.23 -2.54
C SER A 25 18.39 -0.14 -2.64
N GLN A 26 18.70 -1.35 -3.13
CA GLN A 26 20.10 -1.76 -3.41
C GLN A 26 20.70 -1.09 -4.66
N ARG A 27 19.89 -0.44 -5.50
CA ARG A 27 20.38 0.23 -6.71
C ARG A 27 20.87 1.64 -6.37
N SER A 28 22.01 2.04 -6.94
CA SER A 28 22.64 3.35 -6.68
C SER A 28 21.72 4.56 -6.93
N ALA A 29 20.80 4.45 -7.89
CA ALA A 29 19.81 5.49 -8.18
C ALA A 29 18.83 5.75 -7.02
N TRP A 30 18.61 4.76 -6.15
CA TRP A 30 17.63 4.79 -5.06
C TRP A 30 18.26 4.57 -3.68
N ALA A 31 19.58 4.43 -3.60
CA ALA A 31 20.31 4.13 -2.36
C ALA A 31 20.10 5.18 -1.26
N ASN A 32 19.78 6.42 -1.64
CA ASN A 32 19.51 7.51 -0.70
C ASN A 32 18.01 7.74 -0.45
N CYS A 33 17.12 6.94 -1.05
CA CYS A 33 15.68 7.10 -0.88
C CYS A 33 15.21 6.49 0.44
N LYS A 34 14.30 7.20 1.12
CA LYS A 34 13.68 6.71 2.35
C LYS A 34 12.56 5.74 2.03
N LEU A 35 12.65 4.51 2.50
CA LEU A 35 11.60 3.50 2.36
C LEU A 35 10.54 3.70 3.46
N ARG A 36 9.29 3.93 3.07
CA ARG A 36 8.13 4.04 3.98
C ARG A 36 7.12 2.95 3.66
N ILE A 37 6.64 2.25 4.67
CA ILE A 37 5.72 1.13 4.51
C ILE A 37 4.39 1.50 5.16
N PHE A 38 3.32 1.35 4.38
CA PHE A 38 1.94 1.55 4.79
C PHE A 38 1.24 0.20 4.74
N ALA A 39 0.86 -0.33 5.90
CA ALA A 39 0.29 -1.67 6.03
C ALA A 39 -1.14 -1.60 6.55
N LEU A 40 -2.00 -2.50 6.07
CA LEU A 40 -3.40 -2.54 6.47
C LEU A 40 -3.56 -3.16 7.86
N ALA A 41 -4.29 -2.48 8.75
CA ALA A 41 -4.67 -3.04 10.04
C ALA A 41 -5.99 -3.84 9.91
N ASN A 42 -5.92 -5.16 10.09
CA ASN A 42 -7.11 -6.02 9.98
C ASN A 42 -8.12 -5.83 11.13
N ARG A 43 -7.67 -5.35 12.31
CA ARG A 43 -8.50 -5.23 13.52
C ARG A 43 -8.10 -4.00 14.34
N LEU A 44 -9.09 -3.18 14.68
CA LEU A 44 -8.90 -1.97 15.50
C LEU A 44 -8.33 -2.27 16.90
N HIS A 45 -8.59 -3.47 17.46
CA HIS A 45 -8.20 -3.81 18.84
C HIS A 45 -6.78 -4.37 19.00
N GLU A 46 -6.03 -4.63 17.92
CA GLU A 46 -4.75 -5.34 17.98
C GLU A 46 -3.64 -4.63 17.16
N MET A 47 -3.75 -3.33 16.94
CA MET A 47 -2.83 -2.58 16.06
C MET A 47 -1.36 -2.66 16.49
N GLU A 48 -1.06 -2.54 17.78
CA GLU A 48 0.33 -2.61 18.28
C GLU A 48 0.93 -4.01 18.05
N LEU A 49 0.12 -5.06 18.17
CA LEU A 49 0.55 -6.44 17.95
C LEU A 49 0.82 -6.67 16.45
N GLU A 50 -0.08 -6.23 15.58
CA GLU A 50 0.07 -6.30 14.14
C GLU A 50 1.30 -5.51 13.67
N GLU A 51 1.48 -4.28 14.14
CA GLU A 51 2.65 -3.47 13.83
C GLU A 51 3.95 -4.19 14.25
N ARG A 52 3.98 -4.76 15.45
CA ARG A 52 5.13 -5.53 15.94
C ARG A 52 5.40 -6.78 15.10
N ASN A 53 4.35 -7.51 14.72
CA ASN A 53 4.48 -8.70 13.86
C ASN A 53 5.07 -8.33 12.49
N MET A 54 4.60 -7.22 11.91
CA MET A 54 5.09 -6.69 10.64
C MET A 54 6.54 -6.21 10.75
N ALA A 55 6.89 -5.47 11.80
CA ALA A 55 8.26 -5.04 12.07
C ALA A 55 9.21 -6.25 12.22
N ASN A 56 8.78 -7.30 12.94
CA ASN A 56 9.55 -8.53 13.07
C ASN A 56 9.75 -9.25 11.73
N LEU A 57 8.75 -9.26 10.86
CA LEU A 57 8.86 -9.87 9.54
C LEU A 57 9.84 -9.10 8.66
N LEU A 58 9.73 -7.77 8.62
CA LEU A 58 10.64 -6.90 7.88
C LEU A 58 12.10 -7.05 8.34
N ALA A 59 12.30 -7.17 9.66
CA ALA A 59 13.62 -7.44 10.24
C ALA A 59 14.20 -8.79 9.79
N LYS A 60 13.38 -9.85 9.71
CA LYS A 60 13.82 -11.17 9.19
C LYS A 60 14.27 -11.09 7.73
N PHE A 61 13.64 -10.22 6.94
CA PHE A 61 14.02 -9.97 5.55
C PHE A 61 15.16 -8.94 5.40
N ARG A 62 15.68 -8.38 6.50
CA ARG A 62 16.72 -7.33 6.52
C ARG A 62 16.35 -6.12 5.68
N ILE A 63 15.08 -5.72 5.77
CA ILE A 63 14.55 -4.57 5.06
C ILE A 63 14.68 -3.37 5.98
N ASP A 64 15.59 -2.48 5.63
CA ASP A 64 15.73 -1.19 6.32
C ASP A 64 14.66 -0.22 5.81
N TYR A 65 13.82 0.25 6.73
CA TYR A 65 12.76 1.21 6.44
C TYR A 65 12.83 2.39 7.41
N SER A 66 12.34 3.54 6.96
CA SER A 66 12.30 4.78 7.73
C SER A 66 11.05 4.89 8.60
N SER A 67 9.92 4.34 8.17
CA SER A 67 8.68 4.32 8.95
C SER A 67 7.75 3.19 8.52
N LEU A 68 7.07 2.59 9.49
CA LEU A 68 5.92 1.70 9.29
C LEU A 68 4.68 2.45 9.79
N THR A 69 3.62 2.50 8.99
CA THR A 69 2.36 3.16 9.33
C THR A 69 1.21 2.20 9.09
N MET A 70 0.44 1.94 10.15
CA MET A 70 -0.76 1.14 10.06
C MET A 70 -1.90 2.01 9.54
N VAL A 71 -2.49 1.63 8.40
CA VAL A 71 -3.60 2.32 7.75
C VAL A 71 -4.91 1.65 8.16
N GLN A 72 -5.86 2.48 8.59
CA GLN A 72 -7.22 2.09 8.95
C GLN A 72 -8.21 2.52 7.84
N ASP A 73 -9.47 2.15 7.98
CA ASP A 73 -10.60 2.75 7.26
C ASP A 73 -10.60 2.57 5.74
N ILE A 74 -9.80 1.65 5.19
CA ILE A 74 -9.83 1.34 3.74
C ILE A 74 -11.15 0.71 3.27
N THR A 75 -11.93 0.17 4.21
CA THR A 75 -13.26 -0.38 3.95
C THR A 75 -14.37 0.66 4.05
N ASP A 76 -14.05 1.89 4.46
CA ASP A 76 -15.04 2.94 4.61
C ASP A 76 -15.60 3.34 3.25
N PRO A 77 -16.88 3.78 3.20
CA PRO A 77 -17.47 4.26 1.96
C PRO A 77 -16.62 5.38 1.33
N PRO A 78 -16.35 5.32 0.02
CA PRO A 78 -15.61 6.37 -0.66
C PRO A 78 -16.39 7.69 -0.64
N GLN A 79 -15.67 8.80 -0.77
CA GLN A 79 -16.28 10.13 -0.84
C GLN A 79 -17.28 10.21 -2.01
N PRO A 80 -18.46 10.84 -1.83
CA PRO A 80 -19.47 10.94 -2.88
C PRO A 80 -18.96 11.55 -4.18
N GLU A 81 -18.05 12.53 -4.10
CA GLU A 81 -17.47 13.22 -5.24
C GLU A 81 -16.61 12.28 -6.09
N THR A 82 -15.77 11.46 -5.43
CA THR A 82 -14.93 10.46 -6.11
C THR A 82 -15.78 9.36 -6.75
N LYS A 83 -16.88 8.98 -6.09
CA LYS A 83 -17.83 8.01 -6.64
C LYS A 83 -18.52 8.56 -7.90
N ALA A 84 -18.99 9.79 -7.87
CA ALA A 84 -19.59 10.45 -9.03
C ALA A 84 -18.60 10.55 -10.21
N LEU A 85 -17.34 10.90 -9.94
CA LEU A 85 -16.27 10.93 -10.96
C LEU A 85 -16.02 9.55 -11.58
N PHE A 86 -16.01 8.50 -10.76
CA PHE A 86 -15.85 7.13 -11.24
C PHE A 86 -17.01 6.72 -12.16
N ASP A 87 -18.25 6.96 -11.71
CA ASP A 87 -19.47 6.65 -12.47
C ASP A 87 -19.48 7.38 -13.82
N GLU A 88 -19.07 8.64 -13.87
CA GLU A 88 -18.92 9.40 -15.12
C GLU A 88 -17.85 8.80 -16.05
N THR A 89 -16.70 8.40 -15.48
CA THR A 89 -15.57 7.84 -16.24
C THR A 89 -15.93 6.53 -16.92
N ILE A 90 -16.70 5.67 -16.24
CA ILE A 90 -17.07 4.34 -16.76
C ILE A 90 -18.32 4.34 -17.64
N LYS A 91 -19.08 5.43 -17.67
CA LYS A 91 -20.41 5.53 -18.31
C LYS A 91 -20.45 4.98 -19.74
N LYS A 92 -19.44 5.30 -20.56
CA LYS A 92 -19.35 4.84 -21.97
C LYS A 92 -19.17 3.33 -22.10
N PHE A 93 -18.55 2.67 -21.11
CA PHE A 93 -18.33 1.22 -21.12
C PHE A 93 -19.53 0.44 -20.58
N THR A 94 -20.45 1.12 -19.89
CA THR A 94 -21.68 0.51 -19.37
C THR A 94 -22.87 0.68 -20.32
N GLU A 95 -22.86 1.65 -21.23
CA GLU A 95 -23.97 1.91 -22.17
C GLU A 95 -23.82 1.17 -23.52
N GLU A 96 -22.59 0.92 -24.02
CA GLU A 96 -22.37 0.19 -25.30
C GLU A 96 -22.52 -1.34 -25.20
N SER A 97 -22.56 -1.92 -24.00
CA SER A 97 -22.89 -3.34 -23.80
C SER A 97 -24.39 -3.60 -23.68
N ALA A 98 -25.19 -2.54 -23.71
CA ALA A 98 -26.65 -2.57 -23.60
C ALA A 98 -27.29 -1.89 -24.82
N SER A 99 -27.04 -2.42 -26.03
CA SER A 99 -28.08 -2.82 -26.98
C SER A 99 -27.67 -2.74 -28.46
N PRO A 100 -28.34 -3.54 -29.33
CA PRO A 100 -29.49 -4.42 -29.04
C PRO A 100 -29.15 -5.91 -28.94
#